data_AF-A0A2M8LID5-F1
#
_entry.id   AF-A0A2M8LID5-F1
#
_cell.length_a   1.000
_cell.length_b   1.000
_cell.length_c   1.000
_cell.angle_alpha   90.00
_cell.angle_beta   90.00
_cell.angle_gamma   90.00
#
_symmetry.space_group_name_H-M   'P 1'
#
loop_
_entity.id
_entity.type
_entity.pdbx_description
1 polymer ?
#
loop_
_entity_poly.entity_id
_entity_poly.type
_entity_poly.pdbx_seq_one_letter_code
_entity_poly.pdbx_strand_id
1 'polypeptide(L)'
;ALSAKAEFAHAGEHPIKKMKIVVDSANGMGAQYLDELFQMIDADVTRMYWELDGSFPNHEADPFKSENTEDIRKKVVELGADLGITTDGDGDRIFFIDDKGRLVTPAVLRGMLAQIVLRDHPGATICYDIRPGKITRDMIEEAGGVPSVTHVGHSLIKEQMRSVNAVFGGESSGHFFYAFPTGVYEGPVTVAVQILQEVTREQKPLSEIVEPLERYAHSGEMNFVVEDKQGMMDALKQKFVDGELSELDGITITYPDFWFNVRGSNTEPKLRLNLEAVDRETMEARRDEIVAFIKEHA
;
A
#
# COMPACT_ATOMS: atom_id res chain seq x y z
N ALA A 1 -13.28 -2.81 21.21
CA ALA A 1 -14.17 -1.71 21.63
C ALA A 1 -13.56 -0.29 21.56
N LEU A 2 -12.77 0.16 22.54
CA LEU A 2 -12.44 1.60 22.69
C LEU A 2 -11.60 2.19 21.54
N SER A 3 -10.59 1.45 21.03
CA SER A 3 -9.78 1.89 19.89
C SER A 3 -10.63 2.04 18.63
N ALA A 4 -11.43 1.02 18.29
CA ALA A 4 -12.27 1.00 17.10
C ALA A 4 -13.26 2.18 17.07
N LYS A 5 -13.86 2.57 18.20
CA LYS A 5 -14.74 3.73 18.28
C LYS A 5 -14.00 5.06 18.06
N ALA A 6 -12.79 5.18 18.61
CA ALA A 6 -11.97 6.37 18.43
C ALA A 6 -11.50 6.52 16.97
N GLU A 7 -11.09 5.43 16.34
CA GLU A 7 -10.74 5.38 14.92
C GLU A 7 -11.94 5.66 14.01
N PHE A 8 -13.10 5.06 14.32
CA PHE A 8 -14.35 5.34 13.60
C PHE A 8 -14.70 6.83 13.64
N ALA A 9 -14.58 7.47 14.81
CA ALA A 9 -14.80 8.90 14.95
C ALA A 9 -13.75 9.74 14.21
N HIS A 10 -12.50 9.29 14.17
CA HIS A 10 -11.42 9.97 13.45
C HIS A 10 -11.63 9.98 11.92
N ALA A 11 -12.23 8.92 11.37
CA ALA A 11 -12.57 8.86 9.94
C ALA A 11 -13.65 9.88 9.51
N GLY A 12 -14.29 10.58 10.45
CA GLY A 12 -15.29 11.61 10.18
C GLY A 12 -16.70 11.06 9.94
N GLU A 13 -17.68 11.97 9.97
CA GLU A 13 -19.12 11.64 9.90
C GLU A 13 -19.67 11.63 8.47
N HIS A 14 -18.92 11.05 7.51
CA HIS A 14 -19.41 10.89 6.14
C HIS A 14 -20.35 9.68 6.02
N PRO A 15 -21.41 9.77 5.19
CA PRO A 15 -22.38 8.69 5.04
C PRO A 15 -21.73 7.44 4.45
N ILE A 16 -22.20 6.28 4.89
CA ILE A 16 -21.86 4.96 4.35
C ILE A 16 -23.15 4.32 3.87
N LYS A 17 -23.23 3.98 2.57
CA LYS A 17 -24.36 3.21 2.04
C LYS A 17 -24.28 1.78 2.58
N LYS A 18 -25.42 1.11 2.67
CA LYS A 18 -25.44 -0.32 2.96
C LYS A 18 -24.69 -1.08 1.86
N MET A 19 -23.71 -1.89 2.24
CA MET A 19 -22.88 -2.69 1.33
C MET A 19 -22.85 -4.15 1.74
N LYS A 20 -22.61 -5.02 0.76
CA LYS A 20 -22.29 -6.43 0.96
C LYS A 20 -20.77 -6.58 1.02
N ILE A 21 -20.26 -7.03 2.16
CA ILE A 21 -18.81 -7.06 2.42
C ILE A 21 -18.40 -8.48 2.78
N VAL A 22 -17.33 -8.99 2.15
CA VAL A 22 -16.67 -10.23 2.58
C VAL A 22 -15.46 -9.86 3.42
N VAL A 23 -15.27 -10.54 4.54
CA VAL A 23 -14.16 -10.24 5.45
C VAL A 23 -13.45 -11.51 5.82
N ASP A 24 -12.14 -11.50 5.69
CA ASP A 24 -11.26 -12.61 6.03
C ASP A 24 -10.23 -12.17 7.07
N SER A 25 -10.40 -12.64 8.30
CA SER A 25 -9.49 -12.34 9.40
C SER A 25 -8.34 -13.34 9.53
N ALA A 26 -8.26 -14.38 8.69
CA ALA A 26 -7.22 -15.40 8.73
C ALA A 26 -6.99 -15.98 10.14
N ASN A 27 -8.05 -16.17 10.94
CA ASN A 27 -8.00 -16.57 12.35
C ASN A 27 -7.20 -15.64 13.29
N GLY A 28 -6.87 -14.44 12.82
CA GLY A 28 -6.08 -13.42 13.51
C GLY A 28 -6.91 -12.34 14.22
N MET A 29 -6.20 -11.41 14.85
CA MET A 29 -6.77 -10.41 15.75
C MET A 29 -7.65 -9.37 15.05
N GLY A 30 -7.55 -9.23 13.73
CA GLY A 30 -8.37 -8.32 12.92
C GLY A 30 -9.88 -8.53 13.11
N ALA A 31 -10.32 -9.77 13.39
CA ALA A 31 -11.71 -10.10 13.71
C ALA A 31 -12.28 -9.22 14.84
N GLN A 32 -11.48 -8.91 15.86
CA GLN A 32 -11.94 -8.22 17.07
C GLN A 32 -12.34 -6.76 16.82
N TYR A 33 -11.55 -6.00 16.05
CA TYR A 33 -11.91 -4.61 15.76
C TYR A 33 -12.92 -4.50 14.61
N LEU A 34 -12.93 -5.46 13.69
CA LEU A 34 -13.91 -5.51 12.60
C LEU A 34 -15.31 -5.83 13.13
N ASP A 35 -15.45 -6.71 14.13
CA ASP A 35 -16.74 -6.94 14.78
C ASP A 35 -17.30 -5.67 15.44
N GLU A 36 -16.45 -4.83 16.00
CA GLU A 36 -16.85 -3.54 16.56
C GLU A 36 -17.25 -2.55 15.45
N LEU A 37 -16.46 -2.48 14.37
CA LEU A 37 -16.77 -1.65 13.20
C LEU A 37 -18.16 -2.00 12.64
N PHE A 38 -18.44 -3.27 12.39
CA PHE A 38 -19.71 -3.71 11.80
C PHE A 38 -20.91 -3.65 12.75
N GLN A 39 -20.70 -3.34 14.04
CA GLN A 39 -21.79 -2.94 14.94
C GLN A 39 -22.14 -1.45 14.82
N MET A 40 -21.24 -0.64 14.26
CA MET A 40 -21.40 0.82 14.11
C MET A 40 -21.95 1.22 12.74
N ILE A 41 -21.96 0.31 11.75
CA ILE A 41 -22.43 0.56 10.39
C ILE A 41 -23.47 -0.47 9.96
N ASP A 42 -24.35 -0.10 9.04
CA ASP A 42 -25.28 -1.03 8.40
C ASP A 42 -24.59 -1.68 7.18
N ALA A 43 -24.23 -2.95 7.30
CA ALA A 43 -23.59 -3.73 6.24
C ALA A 43 -24.02 -5.21 6.29
N ASP A 44 -24.13 -5.84 5.12
CA ASP A 44 -24.36 -7.28 4.99
C ASP A 44 -23.00 -8.00 4.93
N VAL A 45 -22.50 -8.43 6.10
CA VAL A 45 -21.14 -8.95 6.27
C VAL A 45 -21.09 -10.48 6.21
N THR A 46 -20.27 -11.01 5.30
CA THR A 46 -19.86 -12.42 5.28
C THR A 46 -18.49 -12.57 5.94
N ARG A 47 -18.43 -13.27 7.07
CA ARG A 47 -17.20 -13.52 7.82
C ARG A 47 -16.55 -14.83 7.38
N MET A 48 -15.27 -14.79 7.08
CA MET A 48 -14.40 -15.93 6.78
C MET A 48 -13.32 -16.04 7.85
N TYR A 49 -13.01 -17.27 8.24
CA TYR A 49 -11.91 -17.61 9.15
C TYR A 49 -11.90 -16.73 10.42
N TRP A 50 -13.07 -16.60 11.06
CA TRP A 50 -13.34 -15.62 12.13
C TRP A 50 -12.87 -16.03 13.53
N GLU A 51 -12.87 -17.34 13.80
CA GLU A 51 -12.47 -17.87 15.11
C GLU A 51 -10.98 -17.66 15.34
N LEU A 52 -10.60 -17.09 16.48
CA LEU A 52 -9.19 -16.87 16.82
C LEU A 52 -8.47 -18.20 17.02
N ASP A 53 -7.48 -18.46 16.17
CA ASP A 53 -6.69 -19.69 16.20
C ASP A 53 -5.25 -19.42 15.71
N GLY A 54 -4.31 -19.35 16.65
CA GLY A 54 -2.89 -19.09 16.37
C GLY A 54 -2.15 -20.22 15.65
N SER A 55 -2.82 -21.34 15.35
CA SER A 55 -2.30 -22.37 14.43
C SER A 55 -2.53 -22.03 12.96
N PHE A 56 -3.34 -21.00 12.66
CA PHE A 56 -3.68 -20.54 11.31
C PHE A 56 -4.13 -21.69 10.38
N PRO A 57 -5.23 -22.39 10.71
CA PRO A 57 -5.58 -23.66 10.05
C PRO A 57 -6.06 -23.53 8.59
N ASN A 58 -6.39 -22.32 8.13
CA ASN A 58 -6.94 -22.09 6.79
C ASN A 58 -5.86 -21.64 5.80
N HIS A 59 -5.19 -20.52 6.12
CA HIS A 59 -4.01 -20.03 5.42
C HIS A 59 -3.20 -19.14 6.38
N GLU A 60 -1.96 -18.81 6.00
CA GLU A 60 -1.14 -17.88 6.77
C GLU A 60 -1.80 -16.49 6.79
N ALA A 61 -1.75 -15.82 7.94
CA ALA A 61 -2.26 -14.46 8.11
C ALA A 61 -1.28 -13.42 7.53
N ASP A 62 -0.96 -13.55 6.25
CA ASP A 62 -0.15 -12.62 5.47
C ASP A 62 -0.82 -12.30 4.12
N PRO A 63 -1.75 -11.34 4.08
CA PRO A 63 -2.50 -10.97 2.87
C PRO A 63 -1.64 -10.32 1.77
N PHE A 64 -0.35 -10.05 2.03
CA PHE A 64 0.58 -9.62 0.99
C PHE A 64 0.89 -10.76 -0.01
N LYS A 65 0.78 -12.02 0.44
CA LYS A 65 0.97 -13.21 -0.40
C LYS A 65 -0.32 -13.53 -1.13
N SER A 66 -0.23 -13.63 -2.46
CA SER A 66 -1.40 -13.84 -3.33
C SER A 66 -2.22 -15.08 -2.96
N GLU A 67 -1.55 -16.16 -2.57
CA GLU A 67 -2.14 -17.43 -2.15
C GLU A 67 -3.02 -17.31 -0.91
N ASN A 68 -2.70 -16.38 0.00
CA ASN A 68 -3.45 -16.12 1.23
C ASN A 68 -4.69 -15.25 1.00
N THR A 69 -4.86 -14.69 -0.20
CA THR A 69 -6.04 -13.88 -0.57
C THR A 69 -6.97 -14.59 -1.56
N GLU A 70 -6.60 -15.80 -2.00
CA GLU A 70 -7.32 -16.52 -3.05
C GLU A 70 -8.77 -16.83 -2.67
N ASP A 71 -9.02 -17.22 -1.42
CA ASP A 71 -10.34 -17.61 -0.95
C ASP A 71 -11.29 -16.41 -0.83
N ILE A 72 -10.85 -15.30 -0.22
CA ILE A 72 -11.65 -14.08 -0.13
C ILE A 72 -11.95 -13.51 -1.52
N ARG A 73 -10.98 -13.54 -2.45
CA ARG A 73 -11.18 -13.09 -3.84
C ARG A 73 -12.28 -13.89 -4.54
N LYS A 74 -12.26 -15.22 -4.41
CA LYS A 74 -13.32 -16.09 -4.94
C LYS A 74 -14.66 -15.78 -4.28
N LYS A 75 -14.68 -15.61 -2.95
CA LYS A 75 -15.90 -15.39 -2.20
C LYS A 75 -16.57 -14.06 -2.53
N VAL A 76 -15.79 -13.00 -2.76
CA VAL A 76 -16.29 -11.69 -3.22
C VAL A 76 -17.06 -11.84 -4.53
N VAL A 77 -16.46 -12.52 -5.52
CA VAL A 77 -17.11 -12.74 -6.82
C VAL A 77 -18.31 -13.68 -6.71
N GLU A 78 -18.18 -14.80 -5.99
CA GLU A 78 -19.24 -15.78 -5.77
C GLU A 78 -20.50 -15.13 -5.19
N LEU A 79 -20.31 -14.22 -4.23
CA LEU A 79 -21.41 -13.56 -3.55
C LEU A 79 -21.86 -12.27 -4.25
N GLY A 80 -21.14 -11.77 -5.25
CA GLY A 80 -21.37 -10.42 -5.79
C GLY A 80 -21.30 -9.36 -4.70
N ALA A 81 -20.26 -9.43 -3.86
CA ALA A 81 -20.01 -8.45 -2.81
C ALA A 81 -19.46 -7.15 -3.40
N ASP A 82 -19.73 -6.01 -2.74
CA ASP A 82 -19.24 -4.70 -3.16
C ASP A 82 -17.72 -4.57 -2.97
N LEU A 83 -17.15 -5.25 -1.96
CA LEU A 83 -15.72 -5.37 -1.73
C LEU A 83 -15.40 -6.49 -0.72
N GLY A 84 -14.12 -6.85 -0.63
CA GLY A 84 -13.54 -7.68 0.42
C GLY A 84 -12.56 -6.91 1.30
N ILE A 85 -12.44 -7.31 2.57
CA ILE A 85 -11.45 -6.80 3.53
C ILE A 85 -10.68 -7.98 4.13
N THR A 86 -9.35 -7.91 4.16
CA THR A 86 -8.52 -8.89 4.85
C THR A 86 -7.39 -8.24 5.64
N THR A 87 -6.96 -8.90 6.71
CA THR A 87 -5.96 -8.38 7.66
C THR A 87 -4.86 -9.40 7.87
N ASP A 88 -3.75 -8.97 8.45
CA ASP A 88 -2.74 -9.91 8.92
C ASP A 88 -3.00 -10.40 10.36
N GLY A 89 -2.04 -11.13 10.92
CA GLY A 89 -2.22 -11.92 12.14
C GLY A 89 -2.54 -11.10 13.40
N ASP A 90 -1.85 -9.99 13.62
CA ASP A 90 -2.13 -9.03 14.70
C ASP A 90 -3.05 -7.87 14.27
N GLY A 91 -3.28 -7.73 12.96
CA GLY A 91 -4.35 -6.94 12.37
C GLY A 91 -4.01 -5.46 12.19
N ASP A 92 -2.73 -5.09 12.28
CA ASP A 92 -2.26 -3.72 12.02
C ASP A 92 -2.10 -3.42 10.51
N ARG A 93 -2.09 -4.46 9.68
CA ARG A 93 -2.20 -4.35 8.22
C ARG A 93 -3.60 -4.68 7.73
N ILE A 94 -4.05 -3.92 6.73
CA ILE A 94 -5.38 -4.08 6.11
C ILE A 94 -5.29 -3.97 4.60
N PHE A 95 -6.01 -4.86 3.90
CA PHE A 95 -6.02 -4.98 2.45
C PHE A 95 -7.45 -5.08 1.93
N PHE A 96 -7.65 -4.67 0.69
CA PHE A 96 -8.97 -4.59 0.06
C PHE A 96 -9.00 -5.39 -1.23
N ILE A 97 -10.12 -6.09 -1.44
CA ILE A 97 -10.45 -6.76 -2.69
C ILE A 97 -11.59 -5.98 -3.34
N ASP A 98 -11.48 -5.64 -4.62
CA ASP A 98 -12.57 -4.99 -5.36
C ASP A 98 -13.71 -5.97 -5.69
N ASP A 99 -14.83 -5.44 -6.18
CA ASP A 99 -16.02 -6.21 -6.59
C ASP A 99 -15.75 -7.25 -7.70
N LYS A 100 -14.60 -7.15 -8.40
CA LYS A 100 -14.15 -8.11 -9.42
C LYS A 100 -13.19 -9.16 -8.86
N GLY A 101 -12.95 -9.19 -7.55
CA GLY A 101 -12.04 -10.13 -6.91
C GLY A 101 -10.56 -9.79 -7.14
N ARG A 102 -10.21 -8.54 -7.45
CA ARG A 102 -8.82 -8.08 -7.62
C ARG A 102 -8.33 -7.41 -6.33
N LEU A 103 -7.10 -7.73 -5.93
CA LEU A 103 -6.45 -7.05 -4.80
C LEU A 103 -6.14 -5.61 -5.20
N VAL A 104 -6.60 -4.64 -4.40
CA VAL A 104 -6.19 -3.25 -4.53
C VAL A 104 -4.75 -3.14 -4.05
N THR A 105 -3.84 -2.73 -4.93
CA THR A 105 -2.41 -2.69 -4.58
C THR A 105 -2.16 -1.70 -3.43
N PRO A 106 -1.25 -2.00 -2.49
CA PRO A 106 -0.96 -1.10 -1.37
C PRO A 106 -0.54 0.31 -1.80
N ALA A 107 0.14 0.45 -2.95
CA ALA A 107 0.56 1.75 -3.46
C ALA A 107 -0.61 2.62 -3.94
N VAL A 108 -1.59 2.01 -4.63
CA VAL A 108 -2.83 2.69 -5.04
C VAL A 108 -3.69 2.99 -3.82
N LEU A 109 -3.85 2.03 -2.90
CA LEU A 109 -4.59 2.22 -1.67
C LEU A 109 -4.02 3.38 -0.83
N ARG A 110 -2.69 3.43 -0.69
CA ARG A 110 -1.98 4.52 -0.02
C ARG A 110 -2.23 5.87 -0.69
N GLY A 111 -2.11 5.95 -2.01
CA GLY A 111 -2.37 7.17 -2.77
C GLY A 111 -3.82 7.63 -2.61
N MET A 112 -4.78 6.69 -2.70
CA MET A 112 -6.19 6.97 -2.52
C MET A 112 -6.46 7.50 -1.12
N LEU A 113 -6.01 6.83 -0.06
CA LEU A 113 -6.14 7.31 1.33
C LEU A 113 -5.49 8.69 1.54
N ALA A 114 -4.34 8.96 0.92
CA ALA A 114 -3.73 10.28 0.97
C ALA A 114 -4.65 11.35 0.38
N GLN A 115 -5.28 11.09 -0.77
CA GLN A 115 -6.25 12.01 -1.37
C GLN A 115 -7.49 12.19 -0.49
N ILE A 116 -7.96 11.12 0.18
CA ILE A 116 -9.06 11.20 1.14
C ILE A 116 -8.70 12.17 2.26
N VAL A 117 -7.56 11.95 2.93
CA VAL A 117 -7.10 12.77 4.04
C VAL A 117 -6.84 14.22 3.62
N LEU A 118 -6.29 14.45 2.42
CA LEU A 118 -6.00 15.80 1.92
C LEU A 118 -7.25 16.63 1.61
N ARG A 119 -8.41 16.00 1.38
CA ARG A 119 -9.67 16.75 1.26
C ARG A 119 -10.06 17.44 2.58
N ASP A 120 -9.80 16.78 3.70
CA ASP A 120 -10.08 17.31 5.04
C ASP A 120 -8.91 18.14 5.60
N HIS A 121 -7.69 17.88 5.09
CA HIS A 121 -6.46 18.56 5.48
C HIS A 121 -5.70 19.13 4.26
N PRO A 122 -6.22 20.16 3.57
CA PRO A 122 -5.57 20.72 2.38
C PRO A 122 -4.15 21.21 2.66
N GLY A 123 -3.19 20.86 1.80
CA GLY A 123 -1.79 21.27 1.95
C GLY A 123 -0.98 20.50 2.98
N ALA A 124 -1.56 19.46 3.61
CA ALA A 124 -0.87 18.72 4.65
C ALA A 124 0.26 17.82 4.11
N THR A 125 1.22 17.52 4.98
CA THR A 125 2.30 16.57 4.71
C THR A 125 1.78 15.13 4.81
N ILE A 126 2.16 14.30 3.83
CA ILE A 126 1.83 12.88 3.78
C ILE A 126 3.12 12.05 3.73
N CYS A 127 3.30 11.15 4.69
CA CYS A 127 4.47 10.28 4.76
C CYS A 127 4.27 8.98 3.97
N TYR A 128 5.31 8.46 3.34
CA TYR A 128 5.25 7.15 2.70
C TYR A 128 6.62 6.48 2.60
N ASP A 129 6.68 5.16 2.62
CA ASP A 129 7.95 4.44 2.40
C ASP A 129 8.40 4.51 0.93
N ILE A 130 9.71 4.40 0.72
CA ILE A 130 10.35 4.51 -0.59
C ILE A 130 9.88 3.47 -1.64
N ARG A 131 9.13 2.44 -1.27
CA ARG A 131 8.67 1.39 -2.19
C ARG A 131 7.18 1.54 -2.54
N PRO A 132 6.80 0.96 -3.68
CA PRO A 132 6.85 1.69 -4.95
C PRO A 132 6.13 3.05 -4.86
N GLY A 133 6.82 4.11 -5.27
CA GLY A 133 6.54 5.45 -4.77
C GLY A 133 5.94 6.46 -5.75
N LYS A 134 6.01 6.27 -7.08
CA LYS A 134 5.61 7.35 -8.00
C LYS A 134 4.10 7.58 -7.98
N ILE A 135 3.30 6.51 -8.07
CA ILE A 135 1.84 6.66 -8.00
C ILE A 135 1.39 7.37 -6.72
N THR A 136 1.99 6.99 -5.58
CA THR A 136 1.67 7.63 -4.30
C THR A 136 2.09 9.09 -4.29
N ARG A 137 3.32 9.42 -4.72
CA ARG A 137 3.81 10.81 -4.79
C ARG A 137 2.91 11.66 -5.68
N ASP A 138 2.62 11.18 -6.88
CA ASP A 138 1.81 11.91 -7.85
C ASP A 138 0.40 12.15 -7.30
N MET A 139 -0.22 11.14 -6.69
CA MET A 139 -1.55 11.29 -6.10
C MET A 139 -1.59 12.28 -4.91
N ILE A 140 -0.51 12.35 -4.11
CA ILE A 140 -0.36 13.35 -3.06
C ILE A 140 -0.25 14.75 -3.67
N GLU A 141 0.61 14.94 -4.68
CA GLU A 141 0.84 16.23 -5.33
C GLU A 141 -0.41 16.71 -6.09
N GLU A 142 -1.11 15.82 -6.78
CA GLU A 142 -2.37 16.08 -7.49
C GLU A 142 -3.49 16.55 -6.54
N ALA A 143 -3.51 16.04 -5.30
CA ALA A 143 -4.43 16.48 -4.25
C ALA A 143 -3.93 17.71 -3.47
N GLY A 144 -2.81 18.32 -3.89
CA GLY A 144 -2.24 19.51 -3.28
C GLY A 144 -1.55 19.28 -1.94
N GLY A 145 -1.16 18.04 -1.63
CA GLY A 145 -0.40 17.69 -0.44
C GLY A 145 1.11 17.82 -0.63
N VAL A 146 1.85 17.62 0.47
CA VAL A 146 3.32 17.64 0.49
C VAL A 146 3.85 16.22 0.72
N PRO A 147 4.49 15.57 -0.27
CA PRO A 147 5.04 14.24 -0.11
C PRO A 147 6.28 14.23 0.79
N SER A 148 6.34 13.31 1.77
CA SER A 148 7.49 13.07 2.64
C SER A 148 7.90 11.60 2.60
N VAL A 149 8.89 11.26 1.78
CA VAL A 149 9.41 9.89 1.68
C VAL A 149 10.26 9.51 2.89
N THR A 150 10.16 8.26 3.34
CA THR A 150 10.98 7.66 4.41
C THR A 150 11.54 6.30 3.99
N HIS A 151 12.56 5.82 4.71
CA HIS A 151 12.93 4.41 4.66
C HIS A 151 11.76 3.53 5.13
N VAL A 152 11.79 2.27 4.71
CA VAL A 152 10.86 1.22 5.14
C VAL A 152 11.02 0.98 6.64
N GLY A 153 9.90 0.93 7.36
CA GLY A 153 9.84 0.52 8.75
C GLY A 153 8.74 1.24 9.50
N HIS A 154 7.81 0.47 10.07
CA HIS A 154 6.68 0.97 10.85
C HIS A 154 7.07 1.96 11.96
N SER A 155 8.25 1.81 12.57
CA SER A 155 8.75 2.74 13.60
C SER A 155 9.32 4.03 12.99
N LEU A 156 10.01 3.92 11.85
CA LEU A 156 10.63 5.06 11.16
C LEU A 156 9.58 5.99 10.57
N ILE A 157 8.51 5.45 9.98
CA ILE A 157 7.43 6.27 9.44
C ILE A 157 6.66 7.00 10.54
N LYS A 158 6.43 6.36 11.71
CA LYS A 158 5.84 7.03 12.88
C LYS A 158 6.72 8.17 13.39
N GLU A 159 8.04 7.98 13.43
CA GLU A 159 9.00 9.02 13.81
C GLU A 159 9.00 10.18 12.80
N GLN A 160 9.07 9.87 11.51
CA GLN A 160 9.00 10.86 10.43
C GLN A 160 7.70 11.65 10.49
N MET A 161 6.54 11.00 10.64
CA MET A 161 5.25 11.70 10.74
C MET A 161 5.22 12.70 11.88
N ARG A 162 5.81 12.37 13.04
CA ARG A 162 5.91 13.31 14.16
C ARG A 162 6.88 14.45 13.86
N SER A 163 8.00 14.19 13.20
CA SER A 163 9.02 15.21 12.92
C SER A 163 8.55 16.24 11.89
N VAL A 164 7.78 15.81 10.88
CA VAL A 164 7.25 16.69 9.82
C VAL A 164 5.79 17.10 10.01
N ASN A 165 5.19 16.76 11.15
CA ASN A 165 3.75 16.99 11.44
C ASN A 165 2.83 16.46 10.32
N ALA A 166 3.11 15.27 9.79
CA ALA A 166 2.26 14.64 8.80
C ALA A 166 0.97 14.13 9.44
N VAL A 167 -0.14 14.28 8.72
CA VAL A 167 -1.48 13.85 9.17
C VAL A 167 -1.75 12.37 8.87
N PHE A 168 -1.09 11.84 7.83
CA PHE A 168 -1.23 10.47 7.37
C PHE A 168 0.11 9.92 6.89
N GLY A 169 0.30 8.61 7.05
CA GLY A 169 1.43 7.87 6.54
C GLY A 169 1.00 6.51 6.00
N GLY A 170 1.69 5.99 4.98
CA GLY A 170 1.42 4.64 4.48
C GLY A 170 2.65 3.90 3.98
N GLU A 171 2.72 2.61 4.31
CA GLU A 171 3.77 1.71 3.85
C GLU A 171 3.26 0.72 2.81
N SER A 172 4.16 0.32 1.90
CA SER A 172 3.94 -0.72 0.89
C SER A 172 3.47 -2.06 1.45
N SER A 173 3.76 -2.31 2.73
CA SER A 173 3.41 -3.52 3.44
C SER A 173 1.94 -3.56 3.88
N GLY A 174 1.17 -2.49 3.71
CA GLY A 174 -0.23 -2.43 4.13
C GLY A 174 -0.47 -1.81 5.52
N HIS A 175 0.55 -1.20 6.12
CA HIS A 175 0.39 -0.39 7.33
C HIS A 175 0.00 1.05 6.95
N PHE A 176 -1.02 1.58 7.61
CA PHE A 176 -1.55 2.92 7.36
C PHE A 176 -1.73 3.65 8.69
N PHE A 177 -1.04 4.78 8.82
CA PHE A 177 -0.86 5.50 10.07
C PHE A 177 -1.59 6.83 10.02
N TYR A 178 -2.20 7.22 11.13
CA TYR A 178 -2.85 8.53 11.28
C TYR A 178 -2.27 9.26 12.49
N ALA A 179 -2.29 10.59 12.41
CA ALA A 179 -2.03 11.45 13.55
C ALA A 179 -3.32 11.61 14.38
N PHE A 180 -3.51 10.70 15.33
CA PHE A 180 -4.60 10.79 16.30
C PHE A 180 -4.25 11.77 17.44
N PRO A 181 -5.25 12.28 18.19
CA PRO A 181 -5.00 13.13 19.35
C PRO A 181 -4.10 12.50 20.44
N THR A 182 -4.08 11.16 20.50
CA THR A 182 -3.32 10.36 21.48
C THR A 182 -1.93 9.95 20.96
N GLY A 183 -1.62 10.16 19.68
CA GLY A 183 -0.34 9.79 19.10
C GLY A 183 -0.43 9.41 17.63
N VAL A 184 0.68 8.91 17.09
CA VAL A 184 0.78 8.40 15.72
C VAL A 184 0.90 6.89 15.76
N TYR A 185 -0.08 6.20 15.18
CA TYR A 185 -0.19 4.74 15.12
C TYR A 185 -1.09 4.30 13.95
N GLU A 186 -1.10 3.00 13.67
CA GLU A 186 -1.87 2.33 12.64
C GLU A 186 -3.38 2.48 12.91
N GLY A 187 -4.16 2.82 11.88
CA GLY A 187 -5.61 3.05 12.00
C GLY A 187 -6.44 2.15 11.09
N PRO A 188 -6.40 0.82 11.22
CA PRO A 188 -7.10 -0.08 10.29
C PRO A 188 -8.62 0.13 10.24
N VAL A 189 -9.25 0.51 11.36
CA VAL A 189 -10.68 0.86 11.36
C VAL A 189 -10.92 2.17 10.62
N THR A 190 -10.03 3.16 10.79
CA THR A 190 -10.10 4.43 10.05
C THR A 190 -10.01 4.18 8.55
N VAL A 191 -9.06 3.34 8.13
CA VAL A 191 -8.90 2.94 6.72
C VAL A 191 -10.17 2.28 6.19
N ALA A 192 -10.69 1.27 6.89
CA ALA A 192 -11.92 0.58 6.47
C ALA A 192 -13.09 1.54 6.30
N VAL A 193 -13.29 2.45 7.26
CA VAL A 193 -14.36 3.45 7.20
C VAL A 193 -14.16 4.40 6.02
N GLN A 194 -12.95 4.93 5.83
CA GLN A 194 -12.66 5.86 4.74
C GLN A 194 -12.88 5.24 3.36
N ILE A 195 -12.52 3.96 3.16
CA ILE A 195 -12.79 3.26 1.89
C ILE A 195 -14.30 3.07 1.68
N LEU A 196 -15.05 2.71 2.73
CA LEU A 196 -16.51 2.59 2.62
C LEU A 196 -17.20 3.93 2.33
N GLN A 197 -16.70 5.02 2.93
CA GLN A 197 -17.16 6.37 2.63
C GLN A 197 -16.80 6.79 1.20
N GLU A 198 -15.62 6.42 0.72
CA GLU A 198 -15.16 6.69 -0.65
C GLU A 198 -16.08 6.02 -1.68
N VAL A 199 -16.34 4.72 -1.53
CA VAL A 199 -17.24 3.95 -2.39
C VAL A 199 -18.67 4.51 -2.34
N THR A 200 -19.10 5.00 -1.18
CA THR A 200 -20.40 5.67 -1.03
C THR A 200 -20.45 7.00 -1.77
N ARG A 201 -19.41 7.82 -1.65
CA ARG A 201 -19.35 9.16 -2.26
C ARG A 201 -19.25 9.08 -3.77
N GLU A 202 -18.39 8.21 -4.30
CA GLU A 202 -18.17 8.05 -5.74
C GLU A 202 -19.36 7.40 -6.44
N GLN A 203 -20.22 6.69 -5.69
CA GLN A 203 -21.37 5.95 -6.21
C GLN A 203 -21.00 4.97 -7.34
N LYS A 204 -19.79 4.40 -7.25
CA LYS A 204 -19.22 3.45 -8.19
C LYS A 204 -18.73 2.20 -7.47
N PRO A 205 -18.64 1.05 -8.16
CA PRO A 205 -17.92 -0.11 -7.64
C PRO A 205 -16.46 0.23 -7.33
N LEU A 206 -15.86 -0.42 -6.33
CA LEU A 206 -14.48 -0.16 -5.95
C LEU A 206 -13.52 -0.38 -7.14
N SER A 207 -13.83 -1.35 -8.00
CA SER A 207 -13.06 -1.64 -9.21
C SER A 207 -12.97 -0.45 -10.16
N GLU A 208 -14.05 0.33 -10.32
CA GLU A 208 -14.11 1.51 -11.19
C GLU A 208 -13.44 2.74 -10.57
N ILE A 209 -13.36 2.80 -9.24
CA ILE A 209 -12.64 3.85 -8.51
C ILE A 209 -11.13 3.62 -8.62
N VAL A 210 -10.70 2.37 -8.49
CA VAL A 210 -9.29 1.96 -8.46
C VAL A 210 -8.66 1.88 -9.85
N GLU A 211 -9.39 1.39 -10.87
CA GLU A 211 -8.88 1.21 -12.24
C GLU A 211 -8.18 2.44 -12.85
N PRO A 212 -8.71 3.69 -12.76
CA PRO A 212 -7.99 4.86 -13.28
C PRO A 212 -6.73 5.24 -12.50
N LEU A 213 -6.53 4.68 -11.29
CA LEU A 213 -5.37 4.93 -10.43
C LEU A 213 -4.21 3.96 -10.71
N GLU A 214 -4.48 2.83 -11.38
CA GLU A 214 -3.47 1.84 -11.82
C GLU A 214 -2.72 2.31 -13.08
N ARG A 215 -2.08 3.48 -12.99
CA ARG A 215 -1.47 4.20 -14.12
C ARG A 215 -0.08 3.72 -14.52
N TYR A 216 0.54 2.83 -13.74
CA TYR A 216 1.95 2.46 -13.88
C TYR A 216 2.15 0.97 -14.07
N ALA A 217 3.08 0.61 -14.94
CA ALA A 217 3.55 -0.75 -15.10
C ALA A 217 4.78 -0.98 -14.23
N HIS A 218 4.82 -2.10 -13.51
CA HIS A 218 5.93 -2.47 -12.63
C HIS A 218 6.67 -3.68 -13.20
N SER A 219 8.00 -3.69 -13.05
CA SER A 219 8.82 -4.85 -13.42
C SER A 219 8.74 -6.01 -12.44
N GLY A 220 8.26 -5.75 -11.21
CA GLY A 220 8.54 -6.58 -10.04
C GLY A 220 9.99 -6.46 -9.58
N GLU A 221 10.30 -7.09 -8.44
CA GLU A 221 11.66 -7.11 -7.91
C GLU A 221 12.50 -8.19 -8.60
N MET A 222 13.62 -7.81 -9.19
CA MET A 222 14.59 -8.73 -9.81
C MET A 222 15.88 -8.77 -9.01
N ASN A 223 16.43 -9.96 -8.84
CA ASN A 223 17.65 -10.19 -8.06
C ASN A 223 18.84 -10.52 -8.98
N PHE A 224 19.97 -9.87 -8.74
CA PHE A 224 21.23 -10.07 -9.47
C PHE A 224 22.33 -10.41 -8.50
N VAL A 225 23.05 -11.51 -8.73
CA VAL A 225 24.30 -11.77 -8.02
C VAL A 225 25.38 -10.91 -8.68
N VAL A 226 26.08 -10.11 -7.88
CA VAL A 226 27.18 -9.25 -8.35
C VAL A 226 28.35 -9.37 -7.39
N GLU A 227 29.58 -9.28 -7.91
CA GLU A 227 30.78 -9.33 -7.08
C GLU A 227 30.98 -8.03 -6.29
N ASP A 228 30.79 -6.87 -6.94
CA ASP A 228 30.90 -5.54 -6.33
C ASP A 228 29.58 -4.76 -6.45
N LYS A 229 28.79 -4.78 -5.38
CA LYS A 229 27.52 -4.04 -5.30
C LYS A 229 27.73 -2.54 -5.45
N GLN A 230 28.76 -1.98 -4.81
CA GLN A 230 28.95 -0.53 -4.78
C GLN A 230 29.46 -0.06 -6.14
N GLY A 231 30.43 -0.76 -6.71
CA GLY A 231 30.93 -0.49 -8.07
C GLY A 231 29.83 -0.54 -9.11
N MET A 232 28.92 -1.52 -9.04
CA MET A 232 27.76 -1.60 -9.94
C MET A 232 26.80 -0.42 -9.76
N MET A 233 26.47 -0.03 -8.52
CA MET A 233 25.63 1.15 -8.27
C MET A 233 26.29 2.44 -8.77
N ASP A 234 27.60 2.60 -8.60
CA ASP A 234 28.34 3.75 -9.10
C ASP A 234 28.38 3.78 -10.64
N ALA A 235 28.51 2.63 -11.29
CA ALA A 235 28.44 2.51 -12.75
C ALA A 235 27.05 2.86 -13.30
N LEU A 236 25.98 2.43 -12.60
CA LEU A 236 24.60 2.82 -12.94
C LEU A 236 24.38 4.32 -12.79
N LYS A 237 24.87 4.95 -11.71
CA LYS A 237 24.81 6.42 -11.53
C LYS A 237 25.49 7.16 -12.67
N GLN A 238 26.62 6.65 -13.17
CA GLN A 238 27.33 7.25 -14.30
C GLN A 238 26.58 7.07 -15.63
N LYS A 239 26.01 5.89 -15.88
CA LYS A 239 25.26 5.61 -17.11
C LYS A 239 23.98 6.43 -17.21
N PHE A 240 23.30 6.65 -16.09
CA PHE A 240 21.99 7.31 -15.98
C PHE A 240 22.10 8.66 -15.25
N VAL A 241 23.14 9.43 -15.57
CA VAL A 241 23.50 10.69 -14.87
C VAL A 241 22.51 11.84 -15.11
N ASP A 242 21.68 11.73 -16.15
CA ASP A 242 20.67 12.71 -16.53
C ASP A 242 19.34 12.55 -15.78
N GLY A 243 19.17 11.47 -15.03
CA GLY A 243 18.03 11.28 -14.13
C GLY A 243 18.21 11.92 -12.75
N GLU A 244 17.11 12.19 -12.06
CA GLU A 244 17.14 12.69 -10.69
C GLU A 244 17.56 11.57 -9.73
N LEU A 245 18.71 11.74 -9.07
CA LEU A 245 19.28 10.77 -8.14
C LEU A 245 18.77 10.97 -6.71
N SER A 246 18.35 9.88 -6.08
CA SER A 246 18.17 9.75 -4.63
C SER A 246 18.98 8.56 -4.12
N GLU A 247 19.69 8.74 -3.01
CA GLU A 247 20.51 7.69 -2.37
C GLU A 247 19.90 7.22 -1.05
N LEU A 248 18.57 7.33 -0.89
CA LEU A 248 17.88 6.99 0.35
C LEU A 248 17.86 5.46 0.62
N ASP A 249 17.63 4.60 -0.39
CA ASP A 249 17.73 3.14 -0.23
C ASP A 249 18.43 2.53 -1.44
N GLY A 250 19.76 2.48 -1.39
CA GLY A 250 20.59 2.20 -2.57
C GLY A 250 20.63 3.42 -3.48
N ILE A 251 20.30 3.25 -4.76
CA ILE A 251 20.14 4.35 -5.71
C ILE A 251 18.74 4.28 -6.32
N THR A 252 18.06 5.42 -6.38
CA THR A 252 16.84 5.62 -7.16
C THR A 252 17.14 6.69 -8.19
N ILE A 253 16.91 6.40 -9.46
CA ILE A 253 17.09 7.35 -10.55
C ILE A 253 15.74 7.53 -11.24
N THR A 254 15.27 8.78 -11.27
CA THR A 254 13.92 9.14 -11.73
C THR A 254 13.97 9.95 -13.03
N TYR A 255 13.15 9.54 -13.99
CA TYR A 255 12.86 10.23 -15.25
C TYR A 255 11.36 10.55 -15.32
N PRO A 256 10.92 11.39 -16.28
CA PRO A 256 9.50 11.71 -16.44
C PRO A 256 8.60 10.49 -16.70
N ASP A 257 9.11 9.51 -17.45
CA ASP A 257 8.39 8.34 -17.97
C ASP A 257 8.67 7.04 -17.20
N PHE A 258 9.78 6.96 -16.46
CA PHE A 258 10.11 5.80 -15.62
C PHE A 258 11.03 6.17 -14.46
N TRP A 259 11.12 5.28 -13.48
CA TRP A 259 12.18 5.32 -12.48
C TRP A 259 12.64 3.90 -12.18
N PHE A 260 13.85 3.78 -11.65
CA PHE A 260 14.33 2.51 -11.13
C PHE A 260 15.07 2.69 -9.82
N ASN A 261 14.95 1.69 -8.96
CA ASN A 261 15.70 1.57 -7.72
C ASN A 261 16.60 0.33 -7.81
N VAL A 262 17.88 0.52 -7.48
CA VAL A 262 18.83 -0.57 -7.27
C VAL A 262 19.39 -0.47 -5.87
N ARG A 263 19.24 -1.55 -5.09
CA ARG A 263 19.73 -1.61 -3.71
C ARG A 263 20.44 -2.92 -3.41
N GLY A 264 21.40 -2.85 -2.50
CA GLY A 264 22.07 -4.03 -1.96
C GLY A 264 21.13 -4.84 -1.08
N SER A 265 21.12 -6.17 -1.25
CA SER A 265 20.59 -7.05 -0.23
C SER A 265 21.48 -6.95 1.02
N ASN A 266 20.85 -6.76 2.19
CA ASN A 266 21.57 -6.67 3.47
C ASN A 266 22.17 -8.01 3.91
N THR A 267 21.59 -9.12 3.44
CA THR A 267 21.92 -10.48 3.91
C THR A 267 22.56 -11.38 2.84
N GLU A 268 22.48 -11.00 1.56
CA GLU A 268 22.94 -11.81 0.43
C GLU A 268 23.85 -10.98 -0.48
N PRO A 269 24.77 -11.59 -1.24
CA PRO A 269 25.60 -10.91 -2.26
C PRO A 269 24.78 -10.60 -3.53
N LYS A 270 23.63 -9.93 -3.35
CA LYS A 270 22.69 -9.61 -4.42
C LYS A 270 22.39 -8.11 -4.48
N LEU A 271 22.16 -7.60 -5.69
CA LEU A 271 21.42 -6.37 -5.95
C LEU A 271 19.97 -6.69 -6.28
N ARG A 272 19.07 -5.81 -5.86
CA ARG A 272 17.63 -5.86 -6.13
C ARG A 272 17.28 -4.67 -7.02
N LEU A 273 16.70 -4.94 -8.19
CA LEU A 273 16.17 -3.94 -9.11
C LEU A 273 14.65 -3.92 -9.01
N ASN A 274 14.09 -2.74 -8.82
CA ASN A 274 12.67 -2.46 -9.06
C ASN A 274 12.57 -1.34 -10.07
N LEU A 275 11.66 -1.47 -11.03
CA LEU A 275 11.41 -0.47 -12.05
C LEU A 275 9.91 -0.28 -12.23
N GLU A 276 9.51 0.96 -12.45
CA GLU A 276 8.15 1.33 -12.76
C GLU A 276 8.16 2.38 -13.88
N ALA A 277 7.23 2.28 -14.82
CA ALA A 277 7.08 3.23 -15.92
C ALA A 277 5.61 3.52 -16.24
N VAL A 278 5.37 4.60 -16.97
CA VAL A 278 4.04 5.08 -17.37
C VAL A 278 3.24 4.09 -18.22
N ASP A 279 3.91 3.13 -18.85
CA ASP A 279 3.29 2.05 -19.58
C ASP A 279 4.19 0.81 -19.62
N ARG A 280 3.61 -0.29 -20.09
CA ARG A 280 4.28 -1.58 -20.14
C ARG A 280 5.43 -1.60 -21.15
N GLU A 281 5.31 -0.92 -22.27
CA GLU A 281 6.33 -0.92 -23.33
C GLU A 281 7.61 -0.22 -22.83
N THR A 282 7.44 0.96 -22.23
CA THR A 282 8.52 1.73 -21.60
C THR A 282 9.14 0.95 -20.45
N MET A 283 8.32 0.33 -19.59
CA MET A 283 8.79 -0.51 -18.48
C MET A 283 9.68 -1.65 -19.00
N GLU A 284 9.20 -2.41 -20.00
CA GLU A 284 9.93 -3.54 -20.56
C GLU A 284 11.23 -3.10 -21.24
N ALA A 285 11.20 -2.03 -22.04
CA ALA A 285 12.38 -1.51 -22.72
C ALA A 285 13.47 -1.03 -21.74
N ARG A 286 13.09 -0.25 -20.72
CA ARG A 286 14.04 0.26 -19.71
C ARG A 286 14.55 -0.82 -18.78
N ARG A 287 13.68 -1.77 -18.41
CA ARG A 287 14.07 -2.97 -17.68
C ARG A 287 15.16 -3.71 -18.45
N ASP A 288 14.93 -4.00 -19.73
CA ASP A 288 15.87 -4.80 -20.52
C ASP A 288 17.21 -4.09 -20.72
N GLU A 289 17.20 -2.77 -20.91
CA GLU A 289 18.41 -1.92 -20.95
C GLU A 289 19.24 -2.03 -19.65
N ILE A 290 18.59 -1.84 -18.49
CA ILE A 290 19.27 -1.85 -17.18
C ILE A 290 19.74 -3.27 -16.84
N VAL A 291 18.92 -4.28 -17.13
CA VAL A 291 19.26 -5.69 -16.90
C VAL A 291 20.44 -6.12 -17.75
N ALA A 292 20.51 -5.72 -19.02
CA ALA A 292 21.66 -5.98 -19.88
C ALA A 292 22.92 -5.33 -19.30
N PHE A 293 22.83 -4.06 -18.90
CA PHE A 293 23.95 -3.36 -18.29
C PHE A 293 24.46 -4.03 -17.02
N ILE A 294 23.57 -4.40 -16.09
CA ILE A 294 23.96 -5.10 -14.86
C ILE A 294 24.65 -6.42 -15.21
N LYS A 295 24.10 -7.23 -16.12
CA LYS A 295 24.67 -8.53 -16.47
C LYS A 295 26.04 -8.42 -17.17
N GLU A 296 26.27 -7.38 -17.95
CA GLU A 296 27.55 -7.14 -18.62
C GLU A 296 28.67 -6.75 -17.64
N HIS A 297 28.33 -6.22 -16.46
CA HIS A 297 29.27 -5.68 -15.47
C HIS A 297 29.18 -6.37 -14.10
N ALA A 298 28.41 -7.46 -13.97
CA ALA A 298 28.11 -8.18 -12.72
C ALA A 298 29.30 -8.96 -12.15
#